data_AF-A0A428U097-F1
#
_entry.id   AF-A0A428U097-F1
#
_cell.length_a   1.000
_cell.length_b   1.000
_cell.length_c   1.000
_cell.angle_alpha   90.00
_cell.angle_beta   90.00
_cell.angle_gamma   90.00
#
_symmetry.space_group_name_H-M   'P 1'
#
loop_
_entity.id
_entity.type
_entity.pdbx_description
1 polymer ?
#
loop_
_entity_poly.entity_id
_entity_poly.type
_entity_poly.pdbx_seq_one_letter_code
_entity_poly.pdbx_strand_id
1 'polypeptide(L)'
;MRHTIKPQPFEGNGARSHQTKSKSASRKHAGSSRQLEQLSRLYYDAMDLFNQSALAASFEDMLNVKNRPRITRLVSLGLGSLLDSKDQQRRIKQLVIFMAIASHLTLPMSDESSVTLYAQDPTFSAIDEAFLNSLGITVLKTPSSSDLGDAGQMINEETLVYSPFLTIATYKLLFSQSLHTSTKSLSGSKIPILVSDDLNALKLKWDKRTSEHRDVETLIKGARSGNYRRRAVNGEGFWAESDRPFPLAIYWRQAATLQKRGESCASAMGFPRENQAMSIQV
;
A
#
# COMPACT_ATOMS: atom_id res chain seq x y z
N MET A 1 5.23 33.36 -92.13
CA MET A 1 6.70 33.46 -91.94
C MET A 1 7.02 32.67 -90.67
N ARG A 2 7.22 31.35 -90.75
CA ARG A 2 8.49 30.61 -90.92
C ARG A 2 9.68 31.15 -90.11
N HIS A 3 10.36 30.19 -89.46
CA HIS A 3 11.69 30.20 -88.82
C HIS A 3 11.67 30.34 -87.29
N THR A 4 12.36 29.53 -86.47
CA THR A 4 13.26 28.38 -86.68
C THR A 4 13.50 27.72 -85.31
N ILE A 5 13.54 26.38 -85.29
CA ILE A 5 13.98 25.55 -84.17
C ILE A 5 15.52 25.60 -84.09
N LYS A 6 16.08 25.79 -82.89
CA LYS A 6 17.46 25.39 -82.55
C LYS A 6 17.44 24.55 -81.26
N PRO A 7 18.03 23.33 -81.26
CA PRO A 7 18.23 22.53 -80.05
C PRO A 7 19.69 22.56 -79.56
N GLN A 8 19.88 22.03 -78.33
CA GLN A 8 21.11 21.56 -77.63
C GLN A 8 21.53 22.34 -76.36
N PRO A 9 22.29 21.75 -75.42
CA PRO A 9 22.23 20.37 -74.85
C PRO A 9 22.43 20.30 -73.31
N PHE A 10 22.33 19.06 -72.81
CA PHE A 10 22.70 18.44 -71.51
C PHE A 10 23.59 19.17 -70.48
N GLU A 11 23.26 18.97 -69.19
CA GLU A 11 24.06 18.44 -68.04
C GLU A 11 23.38 18.89 -66.73
N GLY A 12 22.76 18.01 -65.94
CA GLY A 12 23.43 17.15 -64.95
C GLY A 12 23.39 17.79 -63.56
N ASN A 13 22.49 17.36 -62.65
CA ASN A 13 22.74 17.50 -61.21
C ASN A 13 21.78 16.68 -60.32
N GLY A 14 22.36 15.66 -59.69
CA GLY A 14 22.27 15.43 -58.24
C GLY A 14 20.93 14.99 -57.64
N ALA A 15 20.66 13.69 -57.68
CA ALA A 15 19.78 13.04 -56.72
C ALA A 15 20.40 13.13 -55.29
N ARG A 16 19.99 14.12 -54.50
CA ARG A 16 20.27 14.15 -53.05
C ARG A 16 19.19 13.37 -52.31
N SER A 17 19.50 12.11 -52.05
CA SER A 17 18.85 11.31 -51.01
C SER A 17 19.04 12.01 -49.66
N HIS A 18 17.97 12.60 -49.13
CA HIS A 18 17.91 13.07 -47.75
C HIS A 18 17.84 11.87 -46.79
N GLN A 19 19.01 11.36 -46.38
CA GLN A 19 19.11 10.58 -45.14
C GLN A 19 19.01 11.54 -43.95
N THR A 20 17.80 11.70 -43.40
CA THR A 20 17.59 12.38 -42.12
C THR A 20 18.03 11.46 -40.98
N LYS A 21 19.07 11.94 -40.30
CA LYS A 21 19.81 11.31 -39.21
C LYS A 21 18.93 10.99 -37.99
N SER A 22 18.86 9.71 -37.63
CA SER A 22 18.27 9.12 -36.43
C SER A 22 19.09 9.35 -35.13
N LYS A 23 19.58 10.58 -34.87
CA LYS A 23 20.46 10.86 -33.72
C LYS A 23 19.74 11.17 -32.38
N SER A 24 18.41 11.24 -32.35
CA SER A 24 17.66 11.66 -31.14
C SER A 24 17.34 10.53 -30.16
N ALA A 25 17.29 9.27 -30.62
CA ALA A 25 16.93 8.13 -29.76
C ALA A 25 18.04 7.74 -28.77
N SER A 26 19.31 7.84 -29.18
CA SER A 26 20.47 7.45 -28.36
C SER A 26 20.62 8.26 -27.07
N ARG A 27 20.33 9.57 -27.10
CA ARG A 27 20.49 10.43 -25.90
C ARG A 27 19.42 10.20 -24.83
N LYS A 28 18.19 9.86 -25.23
CA LYS A 28 17.10 9.59 -24.29
C LYS A 28 17.34 8.29 -23.49
N HIS A 29 17.83 7.24 -24.15
CA HIS A 29 18.19 5.98 -23.47
C HIS A 29 19.29 6.16 -22.43
N ALA A 30 20.34 6.93 -22.74
CA ALA A 30 21.43 7.19 -21.80
C ALA A 30 20.95 7.92 -20.52
N GLY A 31 19.99 8.83 -20.63
CA GLY A 31 19.39 9.52 -19.47
C GLY A 31 18.60 8.55 -18.58
N SER A 32 17.74 7.73 -19.17
CA SER A 32 16.92 6.76 -18.41
C SER A 32 17.77 5.74 -17.65
N SER A 33 18.86 5.25 -18.25
CA SER A 33 19.77 4.30 -17.59
C SER A 33 20.42 4.90 -16.36
N ARG A 34 20.85 6.16 -16.42
CA ARG A 34 21.47 6.86 -15.27
C ARG A 34 20.46 7.08 -14.14
N GLN A 35 19.22 7.40 -14.47
CA GLN A 35 18.17 7.59 -13.47
C GLN A 35 17.82 6.27 -12.77
N LEU A 36 17.74 5.16 -13.50
CA LEU A 36 17.53 3.83 -12.91
C LEU A 36 18.69 3.41 -11.99
N GLU A 37 19.93 3.68 -12.41
CA GLU A 37 21.12 3.41 -11.58
C GLU A 37 21.11 4.25 -10.30
N GLN A 38 20.73 5.52 -10.39
CA GLN A 38 20.58 6.39 -9.22
C GLN A 38 19.51 5.86 -8.25
N LEU A 39 18.33 5.50 -8.75
CA LEU A 39 17.26 4.92 -7.91
C LEU A 39 17.71 3.63 -7.23
N SER A 40 18.45 2.79 -7.94
CA SER A 40 19.01 1.55 -7.40
C SER A 40 19.96 1.82 -6.24
N ARG A 41 20.90 2.76 -6.40
CA ARG A 41 21.82 3.16 -5.32
C ARG A 41 21.07 3.67 -4.10
N LEU A 42 20.15 4.62 -4.29
CA LEU A 42 19.35 5.17 -3.20
C LEU A 42 18.56 4.09 -2.46
N TYR A 43 18.00 3.13 -3.19
CA TYR A 43 17.27 2.01 -2.61
C TYR A 43 18.15 1.11 -1.77
N TYR A 44 19.33 0.70 -2.26
CA TYR A 44 20.24 -0.17 -1.51
C TYR A 44 20.82 0.55 -0.28
N ASP A 45 21.22 1.81 -0.41
CA ASP A 45 21.70 2.62 0.71
C ASP A 45 20.61 2.73 1.81
N ALA A 46 19.35 2.99 1.40
CA ALA A 46 18.23 3.05 2.32
C ALA A 46 17.88 1.69 2.93
N MET A 47 18.03 0.58 2.18
CA MET A 47 17.82 -0.77 2.69
C MET A 47 18.85 -1.12 3.77
N ASP A 48 20.12 -0.78 3.57
CA ASP A 48 21.17 -1.00 4.56
C ASP A 48 20.90 -0.21 5.84
N LEU A 49 20.47 1.05 5.72
CA LEU A 49 20.04 1.86 6.85
C LEU A 49 18.83 1.25 7.58
N PHE A 50 17.84 0.74 6.84
CA PHE A 50 16.68 0.10 7.43
C PHE A 50 17.08 -1.11 8.26
N ASN A 51 17.91 -2.00 7.70
CA ASN A 51 18.34 -3.24 8.36
C ASN A 51 19.12 -3.01 9.66
N GLN A 52 19.76 -1.84 9.80
CA GLN A 52 20.50 -1.45 11.01
C GLN A 52 19.63 -0.69 12.03
N SER A 53 18.38 -0.36 11.69
CA SER A 53 17.53 0.50 12.48
C SER A 53 16.68 -0.26 13.51
N ALA A 54 16.28 0.42 14.59
CA ALA A 54 15.29 -0.11 15.52
C ALA A 54 13.88 -0.25 14.87
N LEU A 55 13.64 0.48 13.77
CA LEU A 55 12.41 0.36 13.00
C LEU A 55 12.26 -1.02 12.34
N ALA A 56 13.35 -1.61 11.82
CA ALA A 56 13.34 -2.95 11.27
C ALA A 56 12.92 -3.99 12.30
N ALA A 57 13.54 -3.96 13.49
CA ALA A 57 13.17 -4.83 14.60
C ALA A 57 11.70 -4.67 15.02
N SER A 58 11.17 -3.44 14.97
CA SER A 58 9.75 -3.20 15.26
C SER A 58 8.83 -3.86 14.23
N PHE A 59 9.14 -3.77 12.93
CA PHE A 59 8.37 -4.43 11.89
C PHE A 59 8.41 -5.96 12.03
N GLU A 60 9.58 -6.51 12.34
CA GLU A 60 9.72 -7.94 12.59
C GLU A 60 8.83 -8.41 13.74
N ASP A 61 8.89 -7.77 14.91
CA ASP A 61 8.03 -8.11 16.06
C ASP A 61 6.54 -7.99 15.74
N MET A 62 6.14 -6.91 15.07
CA MET A 62 4.73 -6.67 14.78
C MET A 62 4.16 -7.61 13.71
N LEU A 63 4.96 -8.06 12.75
CA LEU A 63 4.54 -8.98 11.69
C LEU A 63 4.68 -10.45 12.11
N ASN A 64 5.50 -10.75 13.12
CA ASN A 64 5.68 -12.08 13.70
C ASN A 64 4.58 -12.41 14.73
N VAL A 65 3.33 -12.41 14.28
CA VAL A 65 2.18 -12.77 15.12
C VAL A 65 1.78 -14.22 14.95
N LYS A 66 1.49 -14.90 16.06
CA LYS A 66 0.86 -16.23 16.04
C LYS A 66 -0.48 -16.16 15.32
N ASN A 67 -0.75 -17.13 14.44
CA ASN A 67 -1.97 -17.22 13.63
C ASN A 67 -2.17 -16.04 12.66
N ARG A 68 -1.07 -15.55 12.04
CA ARG A 68 -1.14 -14.60 10.93
C ARG A 68 -2.03 -15.16 9.80
N PRO A 69 -2.95 -14.37 9.23
CA PRO A 69 -3.70 -14.78 8.05
C PRO A 69 -2.74 -15.08 6.89
N ARG A 70 -3.15 -15.96 5.97
CA ARG A 70 -2.38 -16.23 4.76
C ARG A 70 -2.38 -14.97 3.90
N ILE A 71 -1.19 -14.45 3.59
CA ILE A 71 -1.02 -13.31 2.70
C ILE A 71 -0.34 -13.81 1.43
N THR A 72 -1.00 -13.66 0.29
CA THR A 72 -0.47 -14.02 -1.04
C THR A 72 -0.19 -12.78 -1.88
N ARG A 73 -0.69 -11.61 -1.45
CA ARG A 73 -0.55 -10.34 -2.17
C ARG A 73 -0.16 -9.23 -1.22
N LEU A 74 0.74 -8.36 -1.68
CA LEU A 74 1.10 -7.13 -0.99
C LEU A 74 0.91 -5.96 -1.95
N VAL A 75 0.05 -5.01 -1.59
CA VAL A 75 -0.33 -3.86 -2.45
C VAL A 75 0.13 -2.56 -1.80
N SER A 76 0.98 -1.81 -2.47
CA SER A 76 1.35 -0.45 -2.10
C SER A 76 0.41 0.57 -2.75
N LEU A 77 -0.12 1.51 -1.96
CA LEU A 77 -0.97 2.60 -2.45
C LEU A 77 -0.38 3.96 -2.05
N GLY A 78 -0.12 4.83 -3.04
CA GLY A 78 0.22 6.23 -2.76
C GLY A 78 1.71 6.49 -2.46
N LEU A 79 2.62 5.76 -3.10
CA LEU A 79 4.07 6.00 -2.95
C LEU A 79 4.51 7.34 -3.53
N GLY A 80 3.81 7.88 -4.52
CA GLY A 80 4.29 8.99 -5.35
C GLY A 80 5.44 8.60 -6.29
N SER A 81 5.76 9.48 -7.25
CA SER A 81 6.94 9.30 -8.10
C SER A 81 8.24 9.25 -7.28
N LEU A 82 9.14 8.34 -7.65
CA LEU A 82 10.46 8.17 -7.01
C LEU A 82 11.49 9.16 -7.56
N LEU A 83 11.15 9.90 -8.62
CA LEU A 83 12.02 10.90 -9.24
C LEU A 83 11.81 12.33 -8.71
N ASP A 84 10.79 12.57 -7.87
CA ASP A 84 10.57 13.90 -7.30
C ASP A 84 11.66 14.24 -6.29
N SER A 85 12.60 15.11 -6.68
CA SER A 85 13.74 15.50 -5.86
C SER A 85 13.40 16.03 -4.47
N LYS A 86 12.21 16.61 -4.27
CA LYS A 86 11.83 17.20 -2.98
C LYS A 86 11.55 16.14 -1.91
N ASP A 87 11.03 14.99 -2.33
CA ASP A 87 10.56 13.93 -1.45
C ASP A 87 11.17 12.56 -1.79
N GLN A 88 12.13 12.50 -2.73
CA GLN A 88 12.74 11.27 -3.24
C GLN A 88 13.27 10.37 -2.12
N GLN A 89 14.06 10.91 -1.19
CA GLN A 89 14.61 10.13 -0.08
C GLN A 89 13.51 9.48 0.77
N ARG A 90 12.47 10.26 1.11
CA ARG A 90 11.31 9.76 1.84
C ARG A 90 10.58 8.66 1.06
N ARG A 91 10.37 8.82 -0.26
CA ARG A 91 9.68 7.83 -1.10
C ARG A 91 10.48 6.55 -1.28
N ILE A 92 11.79 6.65 -1.44
CA ILE A 92 12.70 5.50 -1.47
C ILE A 92 12.65 4.75 -0.14
N LYS A 93 12.69 5.46 0.99
CA LYS A 93 12.57 4.83 2.32
C LYS A 93 11.21 4.17 2.54
N GLN A 94 10.12 4.75 2.04
CA GLN A 94 8.80 4.10 2.04
C GLN A 94 8.79 2.82 1.19
N LEU A 95 9.44 2.83 0.02
CA LEU A 95 9.61 1.63 -0.81
C LEU A 95 10.44 0.55 -0.10
N VAL A 96 11.48 0.93 0.64
CA VAL A 96 12.26 -0.01 1.47
C VAL A 96 11.38 -0.68 2.52
N ILE A 97 10.55 0.08 3.24
CA ILE A 97 9.59 -0.49 4.21
C ILE A 97 8.65 -1.49 3.51
N PHE A 98 8.12 -1.15 2.34
CA PHE A 98 7.27 -2.04 1.56
C PHE A 98 7.96 -3.37 1.25
N MET A 99 9.22 -3.33 0.80
CA MET A 99 10.01 -4.51 0.47
C MET A 99 10.40 -5.31 1.72
N ALA A 100 10.68 -4.65 2.84
CA ALA A 100 10.93 -5.31 4.12
C ALA A 100 9.69 -6.10 4.59
N ILE A 101 8.49 -5.52 4.47
CA ILE A 101 7.24 -6.23 4.77
C ILE A 101 7.11 -7.46 3.87
N ALA A 102 7.36 -7.34 2.56
CA ALA A 102 7.33 -8.48 1.63
C ALA A 102 8.27 -9.62 2.05
N SER A 103 9.50 -9.28 2.46
CA SER A 103 10.49 -10.23 2.94
C SER A 103 9.97 -11.02 4.15
N HIS A 104 9.40 -10.33 5.16
CA HIS A 104 8.83 -10.98 6.34
C HIS A 104 7.59 -11.84 6.06
N LEU A 105 6.86 -11.55 4.98
CA LEU A 105 5.72 -12.36 4.57
C LEU A 105 6.15 -13.65 3.86
N THR A 106 7.29 -13.64 3.17
CA THR A 106 7.82 -14.74 2.34
C THR A 106 8.65 -15.76 3.15
N LEU A 107 8.90 -15.49 4.44
CA LEU A 107 9.60 -16.42 5.35
C LEU A 107 8.88 -17.79 5.46
N PRO A 108 9.64 -18.88 5.71
CA PRO A 108 9.41 -20.20 5.14
C PRO A 108 8.33 -21.00 5.89
N MET A 109 7.08 -20.62 5.71
CA MET A 109 5.95 -21.45 6.14
C MET A 109 5.61 -22.54 5.09
N SER A 110 6.10 -22.42 3.85
CA SER A 110 6.08 -23.45 2.79
C SER A 110 6.80 -22.95 1.52
N ASP A 111 7.54 -23.82 0.83
CA ASP A 111 8.32 -23.51 -0.38
C ASP A 111 7.50 -23.01 -1.60
N GLU A 112 6.17 -23.00 -1.52
CA GLU A 112 5.28 -22.59 -2.63
C GLU A 112 4.62 -21.20 -2.47
N SER A 113 4.87 -20.48 -1.38
CA SER A 113 4.11 -19.26 -1.06
C SER A 113 4.86 -17.96 -1.39
N SER A 114 5.14 -17.69 -2.67
CA SER A 114 5.67 -16.38 -3.08
C SER A 114 4.59 -15.30 -2.99
N VAL A 115 4.85 -14.21 -2.27
CA VAL A 115 3.93 -13.06 -2.22
C VAL A 115 4.06 -12.26 -3.51
N THR A 116 2.94 -12.02 -4.20
CA THR A 116 2.92 -11.14 -5.38
C THR A 116 2.87 -9.68 -4.95
N LEU A 117 3.74 -8.86 -5.53
CA LEU A 117 3.90 -7.45 -5.17
C LEU A 117 3.23 -6.54 -6.20
N TYR A 118 2.44 -5.60 -5.71
CA TYR A 118 1.78 -4.58 -6.52
C TYR A 118 2.04 -3.19 -5.97
N ALA A 119 2.07 -2.19 -6.86
CA ALA A 119 2.08 -0.79 -6.46
C ALA A 119 1.14 0.03 -7.35
N GLN A 120 0.43 1.00 -6.76
CA GLN A 120 -0.44 1.91 -7.48
C GLN A 120 -0.21 3.34 -7.03
N ASP A 121 0.05 4.21 -7.99
CA ASP A 121 0.06 5.66 -7.81
C ASP A 121 -0.20 6.35 -9.16
N PRO A 122 -1.09 7.36 -9.23
CA PRO A 122 -1.37 8.08 -10.47
C PRO A 122 -0.18 8.91 -10.98
N THR A 123 0.84 9.14 -10.15
CA THR A 123 2.00 9.99 -10.47
C THR A 123 3.22 9.19 -10.95
N PHE A 124 3.13 7.85 -11.03
CA PHE A 124 4.25 7.06 -11.53
C PHE A 124 4.59 7.41 -12.98
N SER A 125 5.87 7.64 -13.22
CA SER A 125 6.46 7.80 -14.54
C SER A 125 6.88 6.44 -15.10
N ALA A 126 7.19 6.39 -16.40
CA ALA A 126 7.73 5.18 -17.03
C ALA A 126 9.06 4.70 -16.40
N ILE A 127 9.84 5.60 -15.81
CA ILE A 127 11.08 5.25 -15.11
C ILE A 127 10.76 4.63 -13.74
N ASP A 128 9.77 5.18 -13.03
CA ASP A 128 9.28 4.58 -11.78
C ASP A 128 8.78 3.16 -12.05
N GLU A 129 7.96 2.98 -13.10
CA GLU A 129 7.46 1.66 -13.51
C GLU A 129 8.60 0.70 -13.85
N ALA A 130 9.58 1.12 -14.64
CA ALA A 130 10.74 0.30 -14.99
C ALA A 130 11.56 -0.10 -13.75
N PHE A 131 11.76 0.83 -12.81
CA PHE A 131 12.48 0.55 -11.56
C PHE A 131 11.70 -0.42 -10.66
N LEU A 132 10.41 -0.17 -10.42
CA LEU A 132 9.55 -1.04 -9.62
C LEU A 132 9.45 -2.45 -10.21
N ASN A 133 9.32 -2.57 -11.54
CA ASN A 133 9.35 -3.86 -12.23
C ASN A 133 10.67 -4.61 -12.02
N SER A 134 11.82 -3.90 -11.98
CA SER A 134 13.11 -4.52 -11.71
C SER A 134 13.23 -5.11 -10.29
N LEU A 135 12.38 -4.65 -9.36
CA LEU A 135 12.24 -5.18 -8.00
C LEU A 135 11.14 -6.26 -7.88
N GLY A 136 10.54 -6.68 -9.00
CA GLY A 136 9.45 -7.67 -9.03
C GLY A 136 8.08 -7.10 -8.62
N ILE A 137 7.89 -5.78 -8.67
CA ILE A 137 6.62 -5.12 -8.32
C ILE A 137 5.84 -4.82 -9.60
N THR A 138 4.61 -5.33 -9.68
CA THR A 138 3.69 -5.01 -10.78
C THR A 138 3.00 -3.67 -10.55
N VAL A 139 3.14 -2.73 -11.47
CA VAL A 139 2.46 -1.43 -11.36
C VAL A 139 1.03 -1.50 -11.89
N LEU A 140 0.08 -1.16 -11.02
CA LEU A 140 -1.36 -1.10 -11.28
C LEU A 140 -1.78 0.31 -11.72
N LYS A 141 -2.83 0.41 -12.54
CA LYS A 141 -3.30 1.69 -13.07
C LYS A 141 -4.46 2.24 -12.22
N THR A 142 -4.50 3.57 -12.12
CA THR A 142 -5.60 4.32 -11.50
C THR A 142 -5.82 5.65 -12.21
N PRO A 143 -7.07 6.10 -12.39
CA PRO A 143 -7.35 7.39 -13.00
C PRO A 143 -7.03 8.58 -12.09
N SER A 144 -6.98 8.39 -10.75
CA SER A 144 -6.75 9.50 -9.82
C SER A 144 -6.28 9.05 -8.43
N SER A 145 -5.83 10.01 -7.61
CA SER A 145 -5.45 9.77 -6.22
C SER A 145 -6.62 9.54 -5.26
N SER A 146 -7.86 9.65 -5.76
CA SER A 146 -9.12 9.45 -5.03
C SER A 146 -9.84 8.17 -5.47
N ASP A 147 -9.19 7.32 -6.28
CA ASP A 147 -9.74 6.09 -6.84
C ASP A 147 -8.84 4.89 -6.53
N LEU A 148 -9.44 3.73 -6.31
CA LEU A 148 -8.72 2.48 -6.05
C LEU A 148 -8.28 1.76 -7.32
N GLY A 149 -8.75 2.14 -8.51
CA GLY A 149 -8.30 1.63 -9.79
C GLY A 149 -8.25 0.11 -9.84
N ASP A 150 -7.21 -0.42 -10.48
CA ASP A 150 -6.97 -1.87 -10.56
C ASP A 150 -6.69 -2.47 -9.18
N ALA A 151 -6.11 -1.71 -8.24
CA ALA A 151 -5.84 -2.21 -6.89
C ALA A 151 -7.11 -2.61 -6.15
N GLY A 152 -8.24 -1.94 -6.41
CA GLY A 152 -9.53 -2.31 -5.85
C GLY A 152 -9.97 -3.74 -6.20
N GLN A 153 -9.49 -4.30 -7.32
CA GLN A 153 -9.78 -5.68 -7.74
C GLN A 153 -8.78 -6.69 -7.15
N MET A 154 -7.58 -6.23 -6.80
CA MET A 154 -6.52 -7.09 -6.26
C MET A 154 -6.69 -7.33 -4.77
N ILE A 155 -7.24 -6.35 -4.04
CA ILE A 155 -7.42 -6.40 -2.60
C ILE A 155 -8.50 -7.43 -2.23
N ASN A 156 -8.13 -8.39 -1.39
CA ASN A 156 -8.98 -9.46 -0.85
C ASN A 156 -8.50 -9.93 0.55
N GLU A 157 -9.09 -11.01 1.06
CA GLU A 157 -8.79 -11.59 2.37
C GLU A 157 -7.35 -12.14 2.51
N GLU A 158 -6.60 -12.21 1.41
CA GLU A 158 -5.19 -12.62 1.37
C GLU A 158 -4.25 -11.46 1.01
N THR A 159 -4.73 -10.21 1.10
CA THR A 159 -3.96 -9.03 0.72
C THR A 159 -3.55 -8.22 1.94
N LEU A 160 -2.24 -7.95 2.07
CA LEU A 160 -1.76 -6.86 2.93
C LEU A 160 -1.75 -5.58 2.11
N VAL A 161 -2.29 -4.49 2.67
CA VAL A 161 -2.23 -3.16 2.05
C VAL A 161 -1.21 -2.30 2.79
N TYR A 162 -0.27 -1.72 2.06
CA TYR A 162 0.67 -0.71 2.54
C TYR A 162 0.28 0.65 1.95
N SER A 163 -0.09 1.61 2.79
CA SER A 163 -0.54 2.94 2.37
C SER A 163 0.22 4.03 3.12
N PRO A 164 1.45 4.36 2.69
CA PRO A 164 2.27 5.35 3.36
C PRO A 164 1.78 6.80 3.13
N PHE A 165 0.90 7.01 2.15
CA PHE A 165 0.24 8.29 1.95
C PHE A 165 -1.03 8.10 1.12
N LEU A 166 -2.19 8.15 1.76
CA LEU A 166 -3.48 8.14 1.06
C LEU A 166 -4.30 9.38 1.39
N THR A 167 -5.10 9.80 0.42
CA THR A 167 -6.11 10.84 0.65
C THR A 167 -7.20 10.28 1.57
N ILE A 168 -7.86 11.17 2.32
CA ILE A 168 -9.00 10.80 3.16
C ILE A 168 -10.10 10.13 2.34
N ALA A 169 -10.33 10.59 1.09
CA ALA A 169 -11.30 10.00 0.18
C ALA A 169 -10.96 8.54 -0.15
N THR A 170 -9.70 8.24 -0.46
CA THR A 170 -9.27 6.87 -0.78
C THR A 170 -9.29 5.97 0.44
N TYR A 171 -8.96 6.48 1.63
CA TYR A 171 -9.17 5.73 2.87
C TYR A 171 -10.65 5.37 3.05
N LYS A 172 -11.57 6.31 2.82
CA LYS A 172 -13.02 6.02 2.91
C LYS A 172 -13.41 4.89 1.95
N LEU A 173 -12.94 4.90 0.70
CA LEU A 173 -13.19 3.81 -0.26
C LEU A 173 -12.62 2.47 0.23
N LEU A 174 -11.37 2.47 0.69
CA LEU A 174 -10.68 1.29 1.19
C LEU A 174 -11.42 0.63 2.36
N PHE A 175 -11.86 1.45 3.33
CA PHE A 175 -12.65 0.96 4.45
C PHE A 175 -14.07 0.58 4.04
N SER A 176 -14.73 1.31 3.15
CA SER A 176 -16.07 0.95 2.65
C SER A 176 -16.08 -0.42 1.97
N GLN A 177 -15.10 -0.73 1.13
CA GLN A 177 -14.95 -2.07 0.55
C GLN A 177 -14.75 -3.15 1.63
N SER A 178 -14.01 -2.82 2.70
CA SER A 178 -13.75 -3.71 3.84
C SER A 178 -14.91 -3.83 4.85
N LEU A 179 -15.87 -2.89 4.85
CA LEU A 179 -16.92 -2.73 5.87
C LEU A 179 -18.31 -3.19 5.45
N HIS A 180 -18.56 -3.50 4.17
CA HIS A 180 -19.84 -4.06 3.76
C HIS A 180 -20.02 -5.49 4.32
N THR A 181 -20.71 -5.56 5.47
CA THR A 181 -21.08 -6.80 6.17
C THR A 181 -22.57 -7.16 6.05
N SER A 182 -23.37 -6.40 5.30
CA SER A 182 -24.82 -6.63 5.22
C SER A 182 -25.24 -7.39 3.96
N THR A 183 -25.75 -8.60 4.20
CA THR A 183 -26.77 -9.32 3.43
C THR A 183 -26.48 -9.62 1.95
N LYS A 184 -26.00 -10.85 1.71
CA LYS A 184 -26.03 -11.62 0.46
C LYS A 184 -24.97 -11.34 -0.62
N SER A 185 -23.98 -10.48 -0.39
CA SER A 185 -22.77 -10.47 -1.23
C SER A 185 -21.66 -11.30 -0.56
N LEU A 186 -21.28 -12.42 -1.18
CA LEU A 186 -20.17 -13.29 -0.77
C LEU A 186 -18.77 -12.65 -0.97
N SER A 187 -18.67 -11.39 -1.40
CA SER A 187 -17.42 -10.81 -1.91
C SER A 187 -17.04 -9.45 -1.33
N GLY A 188 -17.49 -9.12 -0.10
CA GLY A 188 -16.95 -7.96 0.61
C GLY A 188 -15.49 -8.21 0.95
N SER A 189 -14.57 -7.68 0.15
CA SER A 189 -13.12 -7.86 0.31
C SER A 189 -12.65 -7.28 1.65
N LYS A 190 -12.34 -8.16 2.59
CA LYS A 190 -11.87 -7.78 3.92
C LYS A 190 -10.36 -7.69 3.90
N ILE A 191 -9.80 -6.54 4.27
CA ILE A 191 -8.34 -6.41 4.37
C ILE A 191 -7.89 -7.04 5.70
N PRO A 192 -7.09 -8.11 5.71
CA PRO A 192 -6.60 -8.73 6.94
C PRO A 192 -5.60 -7.84 7.69
N ILE A 193 -4.71 -7.17 6.95
CA ILE A 193 -3.62 -6.36 7.50
C ILE A 193 -3.48 -5.09 6.66
N LEU A 194 -3.49 -3.95 7.34
CA LEU A 194 -3.26 -2.64 6.75
C LEU A 194 -2.08 -1.97 7.48
N VAL A 195 -1.02 -1.64 6.77
CA VAL A 195 0.11 -0.85 7.27
C VAL A 195 0.00 0.54 6.66
N SER A 196 -0.21 1.57 7.46
CA SER A 196 -0.70 2.85 6.97
C SER A 196 -0.25 4.02 7.83
N ASP A 197 -0.54 5.25 7.40
CA ASP A 197 -0.58 6.41 8.31
C ASP A 197 -1.30 6.03 9.61
N ASP A 198 -0.74 6.43 10.74
CA ASP A 198 -1.42 6.33 12.00
C ASP A 198 -2.58 7.33 12.03
N LEU A 199 -3.80 6.83 11.81
CA LEU A 199 -5.03 7.63 11.82
C LEU A 199 -5.19 8.46 13.10
N ASN A 200 -4.68 7.99 14.25
CA ASN A 200 -4.74 8.76 15.50
C ASN A 200 -3.82 9.98 15.45
N ALA A 201 -2.60 9.82 14.92
CA ALA A 201 -1.69 10.94 14.71
C ALA A 201 -2.18 11.85 13.58
N LEU A 202 -2.77 11.27 12.53
CA LEU A 202 -3.38 11.98 11.41
C LEU A 202 -4.46 12.93 11.95
N LYS A 203 -5.33 12.47 12.84
CA LYS A 203 -6.37 13.29 13.50
C LYS A 203 -5.83 14.56 14.14
N LEU A 204 -4.62 14.50 14.72
CA LEU A 204 -4.00 15.64 15.40
C LEU A 204 -3.49 16.73 14.44
N LYS A 205 -3.37 16.44 13.15
CA LYS A 205 -2.89 17.42 12.14
C LYS A 205 -3.92 18.50 11.81
N TRP A 206 -5.21 18.25 12.04
CA TRP A 206 -6.28 19.20 11.70
C TRP A 206 -7.00 19.72 12.94
N ASP A 207 -7.44 20.98 12.85
CA ASP A 207 -8.30 21.58 13.87
C ASP A 207 -9.62 20.80 13.99
N LYS A 208 -10.11 20.64 15.23
CA LYS A 208 -11.30 19.85 15.56
C LYS A 208 -12.58 20.30 14.85
N ARG A 209 -12.64 21.55 14.39
CA ARG A 209 -13.82 22.14 13.73
C ARG A 209 -13.87 21.82 12.24
N THR A 210 -12.75 21.41 11.65
CA THR A 210 -12.63 21.11 10.21
C THR A 210 -13.37 19.84 9.79
N SER A 211 -13.72 19.76 8.51
CA SER A 211 -14.29 18.56 7.88
C SER A 211 -13.32 17.37 7.94
N GLU A 212 -12.03 17.64 7.73
CA GLU A 212 -10.96 16.66 7.67
C GLU A 212 -10.79 15.94 9.00
N HIS A 213 -10.83 16.68 10.10
CA HIS A 213 -10.82 16.08 11.44
C HIS A 213 -12.02 15.14 11.66
N ARG A 214 -13.22 15.52 11.23
CA ARG A 214 -14.43 14.68 11.33
C ARG A 214 -14.33 13.44 10.45
N ASP A 215 -13.77 13.59 9.26
CA ASP A 215 -13.57 12.49 8.33
C ASP A 215 -12.57 11.47 8.88
N VAL A 216 -11.43 11.92 9.40
CA VAL A 216 -10.44 11.03 10.05
C VAL A 216 -11.03 10.36 11.29
N GLU A 217 -11.85 11.08 12.07
CA GLU A 217 -12.55 10.47 13.19
C GLU A 217 -13.53 9.37 12.73
N THR A 218 -14.20 9.58 11.60
CA THR A 218 -15.07 8.58 10.98
C THR A 218 -14.24 7.37 10.51
N LEU A 219 -13.05 7.57 9.95
CA LEU A 219 -12.13 6.49 9.59
C LEU A 219 -11.70 5.68 10.82
N ILE A 220 -11.31 6.34 11.92
CA ILE A 220 -10.94 5.67 13.18
C ILE A 220 -12.10 4.84 13.72
N LYS A 221 -13.32 5.41 13.71
CA LYS A 221 -14.54 4.70 14.12
C LYS A 221 -14.81 3.50 13.22
N GLY A 222 -14.70 3.69 11.90
CA GLY A 222 -14.85 2.63 10.90
C GLY A 222 -13.86 1.49 11.09
N ALA A 223 -12.58 1.79 11.31
CA ALA A 223 -11.57 0.78 11.61
C ALA A 223 -11.91 -0.02 12.88
N ARG A 224 -12.40 0.64 13.94
CA ARG A 224 -12.85 -0.07 15.15
C ARG A 224 -14.08 -0.94 14.89
N SER A 225 -15.07 -0.43 14.18
CA SER A 225 -16.26 -1.19 13.77
C SER A 225 -15.94 -2.36 12.83
N GLY A 226 -14.85 -2.25 12.06
CA GLY A 226 -14.30 -3.32 11.23
C GLY A 226 -13.45 -4.35 11.98
N ASN A 227 -13.38 -4.26 13.32
CA ASN A 227 -12.56 -5.10 14.21
C ASN A 227 -11.05 -4.99 13.97
N TYR A 228 -10.55 -3.82 13.55
CA TYR A 228 -9.11 -3.59 13.46
C TYR A 228 -8.50 -3.24 14.82
N ARG A 229 -7.45 -3.98 15.19
CA ARG A 229 -6.55 -3.65 16.29
C ARG A 229 -5.36 -2.86 15.74
N ARG A 230 -5.25 -1.60 16.18
CA ARG A 230 -4.12 -0.73 15.86
C ARG A 230 -2.91 -1.05 16.74
N ARG A 231 -1.71 -1.05 16.14
CA ARG A 231 -0.40 -0.95 16.80
C ARG A 231 0.39 0.18 16.14
N ALA A 232 0.90 1.12 16.94
CA ALA A 232 1.78 2.16 16.41
C ALA A 232 3.13 1.55 16.06
N VAL A 233 3.67 1.91 14.90
CA VAL A 233 5.03 1.56 14.51
C VAL A 233 5.97 2.60 15.11
N ASN A 234 6.95 2.14 15.90
CA ASN A 234 7.96 3.00 16.50
C ASN A 234 9.35 2.46 16.14
N GLY A 235 10.36 3.32 16.12
CA GLY A 235 11.73 2.91 15.86
C GLY A 235 12.58 4.05 15.35
N GLU A 236 13.79 4.14 15.87
CA GLU A 236 14.78 5.15 15.52
C GLU A 236 15.80 4.59 14.52
N GLY A 237 16.66 5.47 13.99
CA GLY A 237 17.81 5.09 13.16
C GLY A 237 17.53 4.93 11.67
N PHE A 238 16.27 5.01 11.23
CA PHE A 238 15.94 4.92 9.80
C PHE A 238 15.64 6.28 9.16
N TRP A 239 14.77 7.08 9.81
CA TRP A 239 14.36 8.38 9.30
C TRP A 239 15.33 9.47 9.73
N ALA A 240 15.75 10.31 8.79
CA ALA A 240 16.40 11.58 9.06
C ALA A 240 15.34 12.69 9.25
N GLU A 241 15.70 13.78 9.92
CA GLU A 241 14.80 14.92 10.10
C GLU A 241 14.31 15.49 8.76
N SER A 242 15.19 15.53 7.76
CA SER A 242 14.87 15.98 6.40
C SER A 242 13.84 15.11 5.68
N ASP A 243 13.68 13.85 6.09
CA ASP A 243 12.71 12.94 5.48
C ASP A 243 11.27 13.27 5.87
N ARG A 244 11.08 14.12 6.90
CA ARG A 244 9.77 14.48 7.45
C ARG A 244 8.94 13.22 7.73
N PRO A 245 9.41 12.35 8.66
CA PRO A 245 8.76 11.07 8.91
C PRO A 245 7.31 11.29 9.31
N PHE A 246 6.49 10.33 8.94
CA PHE A 246 5.07 10.32 9.25
C PHE A 246 4.80 9.16 10.20
N PRO A 247 3.97 9.36 11.24
CA PRO A 247 3.59 8.28 12.13
C PRO A 247 2.91 7.15 11.37
N LEU A 248 3.41 5.93 11.55
CA LEU A 248 2.93 4.71 10.93
C LEU A 248 2.20 3.84 11.96
N ALA A 249 1.21 3.07 11.51
CA ALA A 249 0.55 2.06 12.32
C ALA A 249 0.21 0.81 11.50
N ILE A 250 0.19 -0.33 12.17
CA ILE A 250 -0.34 -1.59 11.63
C ILE A 250 -1.73 -1.83 12.23
N TYR A 251 -2.68 -2.09 11.36
CA TYR A 251 -4.07 -2.40 11.68
C TYR A 251 -4.32 -3.86 11.34
N TRP A 252 -4.54 -4.65 12.39
CA TRP A 252 -4.81 -6.08 12.29
C TRP A 252 -6.30 -6.34 12.42
N ARG A 253 -6.93 -6.88 11.38
CA ARG A 253 -8.33 -7.29 11.49
C ARG A 253 -8.43 -8.55 12.34
N GLN A 254 -9.23 -8.49 13.39
CA GLN A 254 -9.55 -9.66 14.19
C GLN A 254 -10.66 -10.44 13.50
N ALA A 255 -10.51 -11.77 13.46
CA ALA A 255 -11.62 -12.65 13.12
C ALA A 255 -12.78 -12.31 14.05
N ALA A 256 -14.00 -12.20 13.50
CA ALA A 256 -15.18 -12.08 14.33
C ALA A 256 -15.18 -13.30 15.24
N THR A 257 -14.92 -13.09 16.54
CA THR A 257 -15.26 -14.11 17.53
C THR A 257 -16.74 -14.32 17.33
N LEU A 258 -17.11 -15.48 16.79
CA LEU A 258 -18.46 -16.00 16.90
C LEU A 258 -18.75 -15.93 18.40
N GLN A 259 -19.45 -14.87 18.81
CA GLN A 259 -20.16 -14.88 20.07
C GLN A 259 -21.07 -16.09 19.92
N LYS A 260 -20.65 -17.22 20.49
CA LYS A 260 -21.57 -18.20 21.05
C LYS A 260 -22.44 -17.35 21.98
N ARG A 261 -23.52 -16.80 21.43
CA ARG A 261 -24.66 -16.37 22.21
C ARG A 261 -24.98 -17.61 23.01
N GLY A 262 -24.64 -17.55 24.30
CA GLY A 262 -25.15 -18.50 25.25
C GLY A 262 -26.66 -18.46 25.12
N GLU A 263 -27.21 -19.48 24.49
CA GLU A 263 -28.48 -20.02 24.95
C GLU A 263 -28.23 -20.43 26.40
N SER A 264 -28.41 -19.46 27.29
CA SER A 264 -28.73 -19.70 28.68
C SER A 264 -30.05 -20.47 28.65
N CYS A 265 -29.96 -21.80 28.64
CA CYS A 265 -31.04 -22.68 29.10
C CYS A 265 -31.32 -22.35 30.57
N ALA A 266 -32.08 -21.29 30.80
CA ALA A 266 -32.87 -21.14 32.00
C ALA A 266 -34.24 -21.75 31.69
N SER A 267 -34.40 -23.05 31.94
CA SER A 267 -35.68 -23.62 32.38
C SER A 267 -35.51 -25.10 32.75
N ALA A 268 -36.17 -25.46 33.85
CA ALA A 268 -36.45 -26.82 34.32
C ALA A 268 -35.34 -27.55 35.10
N MET A 269 -35.01 -27.06 36.30
CA MET A 269 -34.84 -27.94 37.47
C MET A 269 -35.41 -27.23 38.69
N GLY A 270 -36.67 -27.53 39.00
CA GLY A 270 -37.31 -27.12 40.24
C GLY A 270 -36.70 -27.87 41.42
N PHE A 271 -36.20 -27.13 42.40
CA PHE A 271 -35.91 -27.66 43.73
C PHE A 271 -36.84 -26.98 44.73
N PRO A 272 -37.68 -27.74 45.47
CA PRO A 272 -38.46 -27.17 46.55
C PRO A 272 -37.54 -26.80 47.73
N ARG A 273 -37.67 -25.58 48.24
CA ARG A 273 -37.09 -25.18 49.52
C ARG A 273 -37.97 -25.73 50.63
N GLU A 274 -37.47 -26.75 51.30
CA GLU A 274 -38.06 -27.28 52.53
C GLU A 274 -37.61 -26.40 53.70
N ASN A 275 -38.57 -25.74 54.35
CA ASN A 275 -38.39 -25.04 55.61
C ASN A 275 -38.31 -26.08 56.73
N GLN A 276 -37.20 -26.13 57.46
CA GLN A 276 -37.15 -26.84 58.73
C GLN A 276 -36.72 -25.86 59.85
N ALA A 277 -37.73 -25.46 60.63
CA ALA A 277 -37.54 -24.88 61.94
C ALA A 277 -37.22 -26.02 62.92
N MET A 278 -36.15 -25.88 63.71
CA MET A 278 -36.01 -26.64 64.95
C MET A 278 -35.90 -25.66 66.12
N SER A 279 -36.91 -25.74 66.99
CA SER A 279 -36.83 -25.33 68.38
C SER A 279 -35.84 -26.23 69.11
N ILE A 280 -35.01 -25.64 69.97
CA ILE A 280 -34.37 -26.37 71.06
C ILE A 280 -34.73 -25.64 72.35
N GLN A 281 -35.50 -26.33 73.20
CA GLN A 281 -35.60 -26.07 74.63
C GLN A 281 -34.38 -26.71 75.31
N VAL A 282 -33.67 -25.94 76.15
CA VAL A 282 -33.29 -26.29 77.54
C VAL A 282 -33.17 -24.97 78.30
#